data_AF-A0AA44BF21-F1
#
_entry.id   AF-A0AA44BF21-F1
#
_cell.length_a   1.000
_cell.length_b   1.000
_cell.length_c   1.000
_cell.angle_alpha   90.00
_cell.angle_beta   90.00
_cell.angle_gamma   90.00
#
_symmetry.space_group_name_H-M   'P 1'
#
loop_
_entity.id
_entity.type
_entity.pdbx_description
1 polymer ?
#
loop_
_entity_poly.entity_id
_entity_poly.type
_entity_poly.pdbx_seq_one_letter_code
_entity_poly.pdbx_strand_id
1 'polypeptide(L)'
;MKKTSILIYSSMLLATILGVYGQRISYYLPRVIGEMSPLYYLTTLTVVSFLLFWALPIFVYKLNKNIEKKSFATTIGINCFIGIPVSTWSFFVLVMWWG
;
A
#
# COMPACT_ATOMS: atom_id res chain seq x y z
N MET A 1 22.31 2.29 1.32
CA MET A 1 21.52 1.69 0.22
C MET A 1 20.68 0.50 0.69
N LYS A 2 21.28 -0.58 1.23
CA LYS A 2 20.52 -1.79 1.65
C LYS A 2 19.32 -1.52 2.57
N LYS A 3 19.49 -0.72 3.64
CA LYS A 3 18.41 -0.40 4.61
C LYS A 3 17.20 0.29 3.96
N THR A 4 17.46 1.21 3.03
CA THR A 4 16.43 2.00 2.34
C THR A 4 15.63 1.15 1.36
N SER A 5 16.31 0.29 0.59
CA SER A 5 15.65 -0.64 -0.32
C SER A 5 14.80 -1.66 0.43
N ILE A 6 15.31 -2.19 1.54
CA ILE A 6 14.55 -3.11 2.42
C ILE A 6 13.25 -2.44 2.88
N LEU A 7 13.32 -1.19 3.34
CA LEU A 7 12.13 -0.46 3.81
C LEU A 7 11.08 -0.30 2.71
N ILE A 8 11.48 0.04 1.48
CA ILE A 8 10.56 0.15 0.34
C ILE A 8 9.96 -1.22 -0.03
N TYR A 9 10.76 -2.29 -0.07
CA TYR A 9 10.23 -3.62 -0.40
C TYR A 9 9.28 -4.15 0.69
N SER A 10 9.59 -3.90 1.96
CA SER A 10 8.69 -4.25 3.07
C SER A 10 7.39 -3.45 3.00
N SER A 11 7.44 -2.16 2.67
CA SER A 11 6.23 -1.35 2.51
C SER A 11 5.39 -1.84 1.32
N MET A 12 6.03 -2.20 0.20
CA MET A 12 5.36 -2.79 -0.97
C MET A 12 4.64 -4.10 -0.64
N LEU A 13 5.30 -4.99 0.10
CA LEU A 13 4.72 -6.27 0.50
C LEU A 13 3.50 -6.05 1.40
N LEU A 14 3.63 -5.16 2.40
CA LEU A 14 2.53 -4.82 3.28
C LEU A 14 1.37 -4.16 2.51
N ALA A 15 1.67 -3.20 1.63
CA ALA A 15 0.68 -2.55 0.79
C ALA A 15 -0.08 -3.54 -0.10
N THR A 16 0.64 -4.54 -0.63
CA THR A 16 0.06 -5.61 -1.44
C THR A 16 -0.93 -6.45 -0.63
N ILE A 17 -0.53 -6.86 0.58
CA ILE A 17 -1.41 -7.62 1.47
C ILE A 17 -2.67 -6.81 1.79
N LEU A 18 -2.52 -5.54 2.18
CA LEU A 18 -3.64 -4.68 2.53
C LEU A 18 -4.55 -4.39 1.33
N GLY A 19 -3.99 -4.18 0.14
CA GLY A 19 -4.75 -3.87 -1.07
C GLY A 19 -5.53 -5.05 -1.63
N VAL A 20 -4.91 -6.25 -1.64
CA VAL A 20 -5.52 -7.47 -2.17
C VAL A 20 -6.49 -8.11 -1.18
N TYR A 21 -6.11 -8.18 0.10
CA TYR A 21 -6.90 -8.84 1.14
C TYR A 21 -7.72 -7.87 2.00
N GLY A 22 -7.78 -6.58 1.63
CA GLY A 22 -8.45 -5.53 2.41
C GLY A 22 -9.88 -5.90 2.80
N GLN A 23 -10.65 -6.53 1.91
CA GLN A 23 -12.01 -6.99 2.20
C GLN A 23 -12.05 -8.10 3.27
N ARG A 24 -11.18 -9.11 3.17
CA ARG A 24 -11.12 -10.17 4.18
C ARG A 24 -10.70 -9.63 5.54
N ILE A 25 -9.75 -8.71 5.52
CA ILE A 25 -9.24 -8.04 6.71
C ILE A 25 -10.36 -7.18 7.32
N SER A 26 -11.12 -6.43 6.53
CA SER A 26 -12.20 -5.56 7.03
C SER A 26 -13.35 -6.33 7.69
N TYR A 27 -13.63 -7.56 7.29
CA TYR A 27 -14.59 -8.44 7.99
C TYR A 27 -14.05 -9.03 9.30
N TYR A 28 -12.72 -9.10 9.45
CA TYR A 28 -12.08 -9.63 10.65
C TYR A 28 -11.87 -8.55 11.72
N LEU A 29 -11.52 -7.33 11.32
CA LEU A 29 -11.20 -6.21 12.23
C LEU A 29 -12.28 -5.91 13.28
N PRO A 30 -13.60 -5.97 12.98
CA PRO A 30 -14.62 -5.70 13.98
C PRO A 30 -14.52 -6.59 15.23
N ARG A 31 -14.01 -7.81 15.07
CA ARG A 31 -13.86 -8.79 16.16
C ARG A 31 -12.65 -8.51 17.06
N VAL A 32 -11.72 -7.67 16.62
CA VAL A 32 -10.43 -7.43 17.29
C VAL A 32 -10.32 -5.99 17.79
N ILE A 33 -10.82 -5.02 17.02
CA ILE A 33 -10.57 -3.58 17.24
C ILE A 33 -11.84 -2.81 17.60
N GLY A 34 -13.01 -3.47 17.55
CA GLY A 34 -14.30 -2.89 17.96
C GLY A 34 -15.35 -2.93 16.86
N GLU A 35 -16.62 -2.88 17.23
CA GLU A 35 -17.73 -3.00 16.29
C GLU A 35 -17.92 -1.69 15.50
N MET A 36 -17.31 -1.63 14.31
CA MET A 36 -17.59 -0.63 13.28
C MET A 36 -18.01 -1.32 11.97
N SER A 37 -18.69 -0.57 11.09
CA SER A 37 -19.01 -1.09 9.76
C SER A 37 -17.72 -1.49 9.01
N PRO A 38 -17.68 -2.68 8.38
CA PRO A 38 -16.52 -3.12 7.60
C PRO A 38 -16.14 -2.15 6.47
N LEU A 39 -17.05 -1.27 6.05
CA LEU A 39 -16.77 -0.21 5.09
C LEU A 39 -15.69 0.77 5.59
N TYR A 40 -15.74 1.17 6.85
CA TYR A 40 -14.75 2.09 7.43
C TYR A 40 -13.38 1.44 7.50
N TYR A 41 -13.33 0.18 7.90
CA TYR A 41 -12.09 -0.60 7.91
C TYR A 41 -11.54 -0.76 6.49
N LEU A 42 -12.37 -1.14 5.52
CA LEU A 42 -11.97 -1.29 4.13
C LEU A 42 -11.40 0.02 3.56
N THR A 43 -12.11 1.14 3.77
CA THR A 43 -11.66 2.47 3.35
C THR A 43 -10.29 2.79 3.93
N THR A 44 -10.11 2.57 5.23
CA THR A 44 -8.84 2.82 5.91
C THR A 44 -7.71 1.96 5.34
N LEU A 45 -7.95 0.66 5.12
CA LEU A 45 -6.96 -0.27 4.58
C LEU A 45 -6.56 0.10 3.14
N THR A 46 -7.52 0.50 2.31
CA THR A 46 -7.27 0.98 0.94
C THR A 46 -6.43 2.26 0.93
N VAL A 47 -6.77 3.24 1.78
CA VAL A 47 -5.98 4.49 1.91
C VAL A 47 -4.56 4.19 2.38
N VAL A 48 -4.40 3.33 3.39
CA VAL A 48 -3.07 2.94 3.90
C VAL A 48 -2.25 2.21 2.83
N SER A 49 -2.85 1.28 2.10
CA SER A 49 -2.20 0.59 0.97
C SER A 49 -1.70 1.60 -0.08
N PHE A 50 -2.54 2.57 -0.44
CA PHE A 50 -2.19 3.61 -1.40
C PHE A 50 -1.02 4.48 -0.91
N LEU A 51 -1.04 4.90 0.36
CA LEU A 51 0.05 5.67 0.96
C LEU A 51 1.38 4.90 0.98
N LEU A 52 1.33 3.60 1.28
CA LEU A 52 2.52 2.74 1.30
C LEU A 52 3.11 2.52 -0.10
N PHE A 53 2.28 2.43 -1.14
CA PHE A 53 2.76 2.33 -2.52
C PHE A 53 3.30 3.65 -3.07
N TRP A 54 2.63 4.77 -2.81
CA TRP A 54 2.91 6.02 -3.54
C TRP A 54 3.64 7.06 -2.68
N ALA A 55 3.15 7.33 -1.47
CA ALA A 55 3.74 8.38 -0.64
C ALA A 55 5.09 7.96 -0.06
N LEU A 56 5.22 6.70 0.37
CA LEU A 56 6.40 6.23 1.10
C LEU A 56 7.67 6.21 0.22
N PRO A 57 7.68 5.66 -1.01
CA PRO A 57 8.88 5.69 -1.86
C PRO A 57 9.32 7.11 -2.23
N ILE A 58 8.36 8.03 -2.45
CA ILE A 58 8.62 9.45 -2.72
C ILE A 58 9.27 10.12 -1.50
N PHE A 59 8.72 9.87 -0.32
CA PHE A 59 9.26 10.41 0.94
C PHE A 59 10.69 9.92 1.21
N VAL A 60 10.91 8.63 1.03
CA VAL A 60 12.23 8.00 1.20
C VAL A 60 13.27 8.59 0.24
N TYR A 61 12.90 8.86 -1.01
CA TYR A 61 13.77 9.52 -1.99
C TYR A 61 14.15 10.94 -1.55
N LYS A 62 13.15 11.71 -1.10
CA LYS A 62 13.37 13.10 -0.67
C LYS A 62 14.32 13.18 0.53
N LEU A 63 14.24 12.23 1.45
CA LEU A 63 15.11 12.14 2.62
C LEU A 63 16.54 11.65 2.29
N ASN A 64 16.68 10.77 1.31
CA ASN A 64 17.97 10.19 0.93
C ASN A 64 18.40 10.66 -0.47
N LYS A 65 18.84 11.92 -0.58
CA LYS A 65 19.36 12.49 -1.84
C LYS A 65 20.61 11.80 -2.39
N ASN A 66 21.30 10.98 -1.59
CA ASN A 66 22.48 10.22 -1.99
C ASN A 66 22.13 8.86 -2.65
N ILE A 67 20.86 8.59 -2.97
CA ILE A 67 20.48 7.38 -3.69
C ILE A 67 20.91 7.48 -5.15
N GLU A 68 21.54 6.43 -5.64
CA GLU A 68 21.88 6.28 -7.05
C GLU A 68 20.61 6.27 -7.92
N LYS A 69 20.52 7.22 -8.87
CA LYS A 69 19.33 7.43 -9.70
C LYS A 69 18.87 6.17 -10.44
N LYS A 70 19.81 5.36 -10.94
CA LYS A 70 19.51 4.10 -11.66
C LYS A 70 18.86 3.07 -10.75
N SER A 71 19.40 2.87 -9.55
CA SER A 71 18.83 1.94 -8.56
C SER A 71 17.42 2.38 -8.14
N PHE A 72 17.23 3.69 -7.91
CA PHE A 72 15.93 4.24 -7.56
C PHE A 72 14.88 4.08 -8.67
N ALA A 73 15.26 4.36 -9.92
CA ALA A 73 14.38 4.19 -11.07
C ALA A 73 13.90 2.74 -11.22
N THR A 74 14.79 1.76 -11.01
CA THR A 74 14.40 0.34 -11.01
C THR A 74 13.42 0.01 -9.88
N THR A 75 13.67 0.49 -8.65
CA THR A 75 12.77 0.26 -7.52
C THR A 75 11.38 0.87 -7.75
N ILE A 76 11.32 2.11 -8.27
CA ILE A 76 10.04 2.72 -8.64
C ILE A 76 9.35 1.97 -9.78
N GLY A 77 10.10 1.52 -10.79
CA GLY A 77 9.53 0.73 -11.89
C GLY A 77 8.81 -0.53 -11.39
N ILE A 78 9.46 -1.29 -10.50
CA ILE A 78 8.87 -2.47 -9.87
C ILE A 78 7.65 -2.08 -9.02
N ASN A 79 7.76 -0.99 -8.26
CA ASN A 79 6.69 -0.46 -7.44
C ASN A 79 5.45 -0.07 -8.25
N CYS A 80 5.62 0.57 -9.40
CA CYS A 80 4.51 0.89 -10.31
C CYS A 80 3.91 -0.38 -10.93
N PHE A 81 4.74 -1.33 -11.36
CA PHE A 81 4.28 -2.56 -12.00
C PHE A 81 3.36 -3.39 -11.09
N ILE A 82 3.66 -3.45 -9.79
CA ILE A 82 2.83 -4.16 -8.79
C ILE A 82 1.74 -3.24 -8.22
N GLY A 83 2.10 -2.00 -7.91
CA GLY A 83 1.26 -1.05 -7.19
C GLY A 83 0.06 -0.59 -8.00
N ILE A 84 0.17 -0.44 -9.33
CA ILE A 84 -0.97 -0.04 -10.17
C ILE A 84 -2.06 -1.12 -10.15
N PRO A 85 -1.81 -2.40 -10.51
CA PRO A 85 -2.82 -3.45 -10.42
C PRO A 85 -3.45 -3.58 -9.03
N VAL A 86 -2.63 -3.55 -7.97
CA VAL A 86 -3.13 -3.68 -6.60
C VAL A 86 -3.97 -2.49 -6.18
N SER A 87 -3.54 -1.27 -6.49
CA SER A 87 -4.30 -0.05 -6.15
C SER A 87 -5.64 -0.02 -6.89
N THR A 88 -5.65 -0.38 -8.18
CA THR A 88 -6.87 -0.48 -8.97
C THR A 88 -7.81 -1.53 -8.42
N TRP A 89 -7.30 -2.71 -8.05
CA TRP A 89 -8.10 -3.76 -7.42
C TRP A 89 -8.68 -3.30 -6.08
N SER A 90 -7.86 -2.71 -5.21
CA SER A 90 -8.30 -2.24 -3.89
C SER A 90 -9.36 -1.15 -4.01
N PHE A 91 -9.18 -0.20 -4.94
CA PHE A 91 -10.15 0.85 -5.21
C PHE A 91 -11.44 0.30 -5.79
N PHE A 92 -11.37 -0.64 -6.73
CA PHE A 92 -12.56 -1.32 -7.28
C PHE A 92 -13.37 -1.99 -6.17
N VAL A 93 -12.71 -2.76 -5.29
CA VAL A 93 -13.37 -3.41 -4.15
C VAL A 93 -14.01 -2.39 -3.22
N LEU A 94 -13.36 -1.25 -2.96
CA LEU A 94 -13.92 -0.17 -2.15
C LEU A 94 -15.18 0.44 -2.79
N VAL A 95 -15.14 0.73 -4.09
CA VAL A 95 -16.28 1.30 -4.82
C VAL A 95 -17.47 0.33 -4.85
N MET A 96 -17.23 -0.97 -5.02
CA MET A 96 -18.27 -2.01 -4.98
C MET A 96 -19.01 -2.08 -3.63
N TRP A 97 -18.43 -1.53 -2.57
CA TRP A 97 -19.05 -1.46 -1.25
C TRP A 97 -19.78 -0.13 -0.98
N TRP A 98 -19.64 0.87 -1.86
CA TRP A 98 -20.35 2.15 -1.78
C TRP A 98 -21.65 2.18 -2.59
N GLY A 99 -21.94 1.13 -3.37
CA GLY A 99 -23.23 0.90 -4.04
C GLY A 99 -24.04 -0.19 -3.35
#